data_AF-A0A537D4S0-F1
#
_entry.id   AF-A0A537D4S0-F1
#
_cell.length_a   1.000
_cell.length_b   1.000
_cell.length_c   1.000
_cell.angle_alpha   90.00
_cell.angle_beta   90.00
_cell.angle_gamma   90.00
#
_symmetry.space_group_name_H-M   'P 1'
#
loop_
_entity.id
_entity.type
_entity.pdbx_description
1 polymer ?
#
loop_
_entity_poly.entity_id
_entity_poly.type
_entity_poly.pdbx_seq_one_letter_code
_entity_poly.pdbx_strand_id
1 'polypeptide(L)' 'TDVTGSVELPKGTEMVMPGDNVKMVVTLITPIAMEQGLRFAIREGGKTVGAGVVAKIIE' A
#
# COMPACT_ATOMS: atom_id res chain seq x y z
N THR A 1 1.21 13.78 2.98
CA THR A 1 2.47 13.37 3.62
C THR A 1 2.96 12.15 2.90
N ASP A 2 4.19 12.18 2.41
CA ASP A 2 4.81 11.01 1.80
C ASP A 2 5.56 10.24 2.88
N VAL A 3 5.35 8.92 2.92
CA VAL A 3 5.97 8.01 3.88
C VAL A 3 6.36 6.74 3.15
N THR A 4 7.58 6.26 3.39
CA THR A 4 8.03 4.99 2.84
C THR A 4 7.38 3.83 3.62
N GLY A 5 7.05 2.75 2.93
CA GLY A 5 6.59 1.52 3.58
C GLY A 5 7.06 0.28 2.83
N SER A 6 7.05 -0.85 3.52
CA SER A 6 7.22 -2.17 2.91
C SER A 6 5.86 -2.81 2.63
N VAL A 7 5.81 -3.67 1.62
CA VAL A 7 4.59 -4.36 1.19
C VAL A 7 4.78 -5.85 1.34
N GLU A 8 3.81 -6.50 1.97
CA GLU A 8 3.68 -7.96 2.01
C GLU A 8 2.49 -8.39 1.15
N LEU A 9 2.77 -9.28 0.19
CA LEU A 9 1.76 -9.85 -0.69
C LEU A 9 1.09 -11.07 -0.05
N PRO A 10 -0.12 -11.45 -0.49
CA PRO A 10 -0.77 -12.67 -0.04
C PRO A 10 0.12 -13.91 -0.27
N LYS A 11 -0.02 -14.92 0.59
CA LYS A 11 0.71 -16.18 0.43
C LYS A 11 0.47 -16.77 -0.97
N GLY A 12 1.55 -17.12 -1.66
CA GLY A 12 1.50 -17.65 -3.02
C GLY A 12 1.45 -16.60 -4.12
N THR A 13 1.40 -15.30 -3.78
CA THR A 13 1.52 -14.20 -4.75
C THR A 13 2.97 -13.71 -4.77
N GLU A 14 3.72 -14.10 -5.79
CA GLU A 14 5.11 -13.66 -5.98
C GLU A 14 5.23 -12.30 -6.63
N MET A 15 4.27 -11.94 -7.49
CA MET A 15 4.29 -10.72 -8.28
C MET A 15 2.88 -10.18 -8.50
N VAL A 16 2.77 -8.86 -8.65
CA VAL A 16 1.54 -8.15 -9.02
C VAL A 16 1.81 -7.42 -10.33
N MET A 17 0.95 -7.63 -11.34
CA MET A 17 1.13 -7.04 -12.65
C MET A 17 0.39 -5.70 -12.77
N PRO A 18 0.82 -4.78 -13.66
CA PRO A 18 0.06 -3.56 -13.95
C PRO A 18 -1.38 -3.90 -14.39
N GLY A 19 -2.36 -3.33 -13.69
CA GLY A 19 -3.78 -3.57 -13.92
C GLY A 19 -4.44 -4.54 -12.93
N ASP A 20 -3.65 -5.26 -12.13
CA ASP A 20 -4.18 -6.16 -11.11
C ASP A 20 -4.77 -5.41 -9.91
N ASN A 21 -5.80 -6.01 -9.32
CA ASN A 21 -6.33 -5.60 -8.02
C ASN A 21 -5.94 -6.65 -6.97
N VAL A 22 -5.24 -6.22 -5.93
CA VAL A 22 -4.71 -7.12 -4.91
C VAL A 22 -4.93 -6.54 -3.51
N LYS A 23 -5.14 -7.41 -2.52
CA LYS A 23 -5.06 -7.04 -1.10
C LYS A 23 -3.63 -7.25 -0.63
N MET A 24 -3.04 -6.26 0.01
CA MET A 24 -1.68 -6.33 0.52
C MET A 24 -1.63 -5.76 1.94
N VAL A 25 -0.64 -6.20 2.70
CA VAL A 25 -0.29 -5.63 4.01
C VAL A 25 0.81 -4.61 3.78
N VAL A 26 0.69 -3.43 4.39
CA VAL A 26 1.66 -2.35 4.24
C VAL A 26 2.14 -1.92 5.62
N THR A 27 3.46 -1.91 5.82
CA THR A 27 4.10 -1.45 7.06
C THR A 27 4.83 -0.15 6.78
N LEU A 28 4.44 0.93 7.45
CA LEU A 28 5.06 2.25 7.26
C LEU A 28 6.30 2.39 8.15
N ILE A 29 7.35 3.06 7.66
CA ILE A 29 8.58 3.29 8.45
C ILE A 29 8.36 4.29 9.59
N THR A 30 7.36 5.15 9.46
CA THR A 30 6.96 6.12 10.48
C THR A 30 5.44 6.09 10.66
N PRO A 31 4.94 6.25 11.90
CA PRO A 31 3.52 6.34 12.15
C PRO A 31 2.90 7.53 11.43
N ILE A 32 1.74 7.29 10.81
CA ILE A 32 0.92 8.32 10.16
C ILE A 32 -0.51 8.16 10.66
N ALA A 33 -1.15 9.29 10.96
CA ALA A 33 -2.57 9.31 11.27
C ALA A 33 -3.36 8.81 10.05
N MET A 34 -4.15 7.76 10.24
CA MET A 34 -4.92 7.13 9.17
C MET A 34 -6.24 6.56 9.70
N GLU A 35 -7.20 6.39 8.80
CA GLU A 35 -8.50 5.80 9.08
C GLU A 35 -8.88 4.79 7.97
N GLN A 36 -9.80 3.89 8.27
CA GLN A 36 -10.36 2.99 7.26
C GLN A 36 -11.10 3.80 6.19
N GLY A 37 -10.93 3.43 4.91
CA GLY A 37 -11.50 4.15 3.78
C GLY A 37 -10.63 5.30 3.27
N LEU A 38 -9.55 5.67 3.98
CA LEU A 38 -8.59 6.66 3.49
C LEU A 38 -7.96 6.18 2.17
N ARG A 39 -8.03 7.03 1.13
CA ARG A 39 -7.42 6.75 -0.17
C ARG A 39 -5.96 7.22 -0.18
N PHE A 40 -5.11 6.48 -0.85
CA PHE A 40 -3.69 6.81 -1.01
C PHE A 40 -3.19 6.42 -2.40
N ALA A 41 -2.03 6.97 -2.77
CA ALA A 41 -1.29 6.62 -3.97
C ALA A 41 0.03 5.94 -3.59
N ILE A 42 0.45 4.97 -4.39
CA ILE A 42 1.77 4.33 -4.28
C ILE A 42 2.66 4.98 -5.32
N ARG A 43 3.83 5.49 -4.91
CA ARG A 43 4.77 6.18 -5.78
C ARG A 43 6.16 5.59 -5.66
N GLU A 44 6.79 5.37 -6.81
CA GLU A 44 8.17 4.92 -6.93
C GLU A 44 8.89 5.78 -7.97
N GLY A 45 10.10 6.25 -7.63
CA GLY A 45 10.88 7.12 -8.53
C GLY A 45 10.13 8.38 -8.98
N GLY A 46 9.22 8.91 -8.14
CA GLY A 46 8.39 10.07 -8.44
C GLY A 46 7.16 9.81 -9.31
N LYS A 47 6.95 8.58 -9.81
CA LYS A 47 5.79 8.20 -10.61
C LYS A 47 4.75 7.48 -9.75
N THR A 48 3.47 7.73 -10.02
CA THR A 48 2.37 6.95 -9.43
C THR A 48 2.30 5.59 -10.11
N VAL A 49 2.45 4.53 -9.33
CA VAL A 49 2.45 3.14 -9.81
C VAL A 49 1.24 2.34 -9.31
N GLY A 50 0.50 2.88 -8.35
CA GLY A 50 -0.71 2.26 -7.84
C GLY A 50 -1.59 3.25 -7.06
N ALA A 51 -2.84 2.86 -6.85
CA ALA A 51 -3.78 3.55 -5.99
C ALA A 51 -4.42 2.54 -5.04
N GLY A 52 -4.69 2.98 -3.81
CA GLY A 52 -5.20 2.11 -2.76
C GLY A 52 -6.20 2.80 -1.86
N VAL A 53 -6.87 1.98 -1.06
CA VAL A 53 -7.75 2.40 0.02
C VAL A 53 -7.43 1.57 1.26
N VAL A 54 -7.33 2.22 2.42
CA VAL A 54 -7.06 1.54 3.69
C VAL A 54 -8.27 0.67 4.05
N ALA A 55 -8.12 -0.65 3.91
CA ALA A 55 -9.20 -1.59 4.21
C ALA A 55 -9.32 -1.89 5.72
N LYS A 56 -8.18 -1.98 6.42
CA LYS A 56 -8.10 -2.25 7.87
C LYS A 56 -6.76 -1.73 8.40
N ILE A 57 -6.77 -1.18 9.61
CA ILE A 57 -5.55 -0.79 10.34
C ILE A 57 -5.10 -1.97 11.19
N ILE A 58 -3.81 -2.26 11.14
CA ILE A 58 -3.11 -3.34 11.83
C ILE A 58 -1.85 -2.74 12.47
N GLU A 59 -1.46 -3.24 13.65
CA GLU A 59 -0.27 -2.80 14.41
C GLU A 59 0.82 -3.87 14.41
#